data_AF-A0A925IZ27-F1
#
_entry.id   AF-A0A925IZ27-F1
#
_cell.length_a   1.000
_cell.length_b   1.000
_cell.length_c   1.000
_cell.angle_alpha   90.00
_cell.angle_beta   90.00
_cell.angle_gamma   90.00
#
_symmetry.space_group_name_H-M   'P 1'
#
loop_
_entity.id
_entity.type
_entity.pdbx_description
1 polymer ?
#
loop_
_entity_poly.entity_id
_entity_poly.type
_entity_poly.pdbx_seq_one_letter_code
_entity_poly.pdbx_strand_id
1 'polypeptide(L)'
;MRERILHSENRPSENKQAIPVVAGVCTLALIAFWTAVATSTPDVGWSALGSVLVGLGLLAEVLAYREKGKSSVGAANIIPYAAALLCAPDWRIIASVAGGQIVVQVWHRRSTVKAIFNVAQLSLAMSGGLLAQRALTDSSFSLKGSSFVDAIRSLILPASGSVLTQTLINTVCMAVVISVVSGAEFKHMVRQSLRRAGLSIALQVVFVTYLAWLSVNLGWAGALGMALPILALRQLTKTTIDLTNVTEELLDLMVAAIEARDPYTSGHSKRVAETSTTIARAMGLK
;
A
#
# COMPACT_ATOMS: atom_id res chain seq x y z
N MET A 1 -15.67 26.50 -13.06
CA MET A 1 -14.75 25.37 -13.40
C MET A 1 -14.47 24.48 -12.17
N ARG A 2 -15.49 24.17 -11.35
CA ARG A 2 -15.38 23.34 -10.13
C ARG A 2 -16.14 22.02 -10.22
N GLU A 3 -16.97 21.83 -11.25
CA GLU A 3 -17.83 20.64 -11.39
C GLU A 3 -17.32 19.60 -12.41
N ARG A 4 -16.35 19.94 -13.27
CA ARG A 4 -15.84 19.00 -14.29
C ARG A 4 -14.81 17.97 -13.82
N ILE A 5 -14.35 18.05 -12.57
CA ILE A 5 -13.26 17.17 -12.06
C ILE A 5 -13.81 15.97 -11.26
N LEU A 6 -15.07 16.00 -10.82
CA LEU A 6 -15.71 14.86 -10.16
C LEU A 6 -16.12 13.73 -11.13
N HIS A 7 -16.06 13.97 -12.45
CA HIS A 7 -16.41 12.97 -13.47
C HIS A 7 -15.22 12.28 -14.14
N SER A 8 -13.97 12.54 -13.75
CA SER A 8 -12.82 11.89 -14.39
C SER A 8 -12.48 10.50 -13.84
N GLU A 9 -13.19 10.00 -12.82
CA GLU A 9 -12.80 8.74 -12.15
C GLU A 9 -13.51 7.48 -12.70
N ASN A 10 -14.37 7.62 -13.72
CA ASN A 10 -15.17 6.53 -14.28
C ASN A 10 -15.42 6.72 -15.79
N ARG A 11 -14.38 6.63 -16.63
CA ARG A 11 -14.62 6.42 -18.06
C ARG A 11 -15.09 4.97 -18.25
N PRO A 12 -16.31 4.71 -18.75
CA PRO A 12 -16.83 3.36 -18.89
C PRO A 12 -15.97 2.47 -19.82
N SER A 13 -15.18 3.07 -20.70
CA SER A 13 -14.20 2.37 -21.55
C SER A 13 -12.99 1.83 -20.77
N GLU A 14 -12.48 2.56 -19.77
CA GLU A 14 -11.33 2.16 -18.96
C GLU A 14 -11.66 0.96 -18.06
N ASN A 15 -12.87 0.95 -17.50
CA ASN A 15 -13.34 -0.18 -16.69
C ASN A 15 -13.44 -1.46 -17.53
N LYS A 16 -13.91 -1.39 -18.78
CA LYS A 16 -14.04 -2.57 -19.65
C LYS A 16 -12.70 -3.23 -19.98
N GLN A 17 -11.66 -2.42 -20.18
CA GLN A 17 -10.30 -2.91 -20.46
C GLN A 17 -9.67 -3.60 -19.23
N ALA A 18 -10.03 -3.18 -18.02
CA ALA A 18 -9.50 -3.76 -16.79
C ALA A 18 -10.12 -5.12 -16.42
N ILE A 19 -11.37 -5.40 -16.82
CA ILE A 19 -12.11 -6.62 -16.45
C ILE A 19 -11.31 -7.93 -16.60
N PRO A 20 -10.66 -8.23 -17.74
CA PRO A 20 -9.93 -9.50 -17.90
C PRO A 20 -8.76 -9.61 -16.91
N VAL A 21 -8.08 -8.50 -16.63
CA VAL A 21 -6.99 -8.48 -15.63
C VAL A 21 -7.55 -8.71 -14.23
N VAL A 22 -8.66 -8.05 -13.89
CA VAL A 22 -9.31 -8.25 -12.58
C VAL A 22 -9.74 -9.70 -12.40
N ALA A 23 -10.34 -10.33 -13.42
CA ALA A 23 -10.73 -11.73 -13.38
C ALA A 23 -9.51 -12.65 -13.17
N GLY A 24 -8.40 -12.41 -13.90
CA GLY A 24 -7.16 -13.17 -13.73
C GLY A 24 -6.53 -13.02 -12.34
N VAL A 25 -6.58 -11.82 -11.74
CA VAL A 25 -6.10 -11.62 -10.37
C VAL A 25 -7.01 -12.30 -9.35
N CYS A 26 -8.33 -12.31 -9.57
CA CYS A 26 -9.28 -13.03 -8.71
C CYS A 26 -9.03 -14.55 -8.75
N THR A 27 -8.81 -15.14 -9.92
CA THR A 27 -8.54 -16.58 -10.04
C THR A 27 -7.23 -16.96 -9.38
N LEU A 28 -6.16 -16.19 -9.59
CA LEU A 28 -4.89 -16.38 -8.91
C LEU A 28 -5.03 -16.23 -7.39
N ALA A 29 -5.78 -15.23 -6.92
CA ALA A 29 -6.04 -15.02 -5.49
C ALA A 29 -6.76 -16.22 -4.86
N LEU A 30 -7.78 -16.77 -5.54
CA LEU A 30 -8.50 -17.94 -5.07
C LEU A 30 -7.60 -19.18 -5.00
N ILE A 31 -6.80 -19.42 -6.05
CA ILE A 31 -5.85 -20.55 -6.06
C ILE A 31 -4.85 -20.41 -4.92
N ALA A 32 -4.23 -19.24 -4.77
CA ALA A 32 -3.26 -18.97 -3.71
C ALA A 32 -3.88 -19.05 -2.31
N PHE A 33 -5.14 -18.63 -2.15
CA PHE A 33 -5.86 -18.74 -0.89
C PHE A 33 -6.12 -20.20 -0.52
N TRP A 34 -6.59 -21.02 -1.46
CA TRP A 34 -6.85 -22.43 -1.20
C TRP A 34 -5.56 -23.23 -0.95
N THR A 35 -4.45 -22.92 -1.63
CA THR A 35 -3.15 -23.54 -1.31
C THR A 35 -2.64 -23.11 0.05
N ALA A 36 -2.84 -21.85 0.44
CA ALA A 36 -2.56 -21.36 1.79
C ALA A 36 -3.40 -22.08 2.85
N VAL A 37 -4.70 -22.30 2.60
CA VAL A 37 -5.59 -23.07 3.49
C VAL A 37 -5.11 -24.52 3.64
N ALA A 38 -4.80 -25.19 2.53
CA ALA A 38 -4.36 -26.59 2.53
C ALA A 38 -3.04 -26.81 3.26
N THR A 39 -2.18 -25.79 3.29
CA THR A 39 -0.90 -25.84 4.01
C THR A 39 -1.00 -25.31 5.44
N SER A 40 -2.06 -24.59 5.80
CA SER A 40 -2.22 -23.96 7.13
C SER A 40 -2.49 -24.99 8.23
N THR A 41 -1.88 -24.77 9.40
CA THR A 41 -2.09 -25.54 10.63
C THR A 41 -2.61 -24.58 11.70
N PRO A 42 -3.94 -24.42 11.85
CA PRO A 42 -4.52 -23.36 12.67
C PRO A 42 -4.07 -23.45 14.13
N ASP A 43 -3.35 -22.43 14.62
CA ASP A 43 -3.08 -22.26 16.04
C ASP A 43 -3.98 -21.17 16.60
N VAL A 44 -4.91 -21.58 17.48
CA VAL A 44 -5.94 -20.69 18.02
C VAL A 44 -5.32 -19.63 18.93
N GLY A 45 -4.18 -19.90 19.60
CA GLY A 45 -3.61 -19.02 20.61
C GLY A 45 -3.13 -17.67 20.07
N TRP A 46 -2.44 -17.68 18.92
CA TRP A 46 -1.86 -16.48 18.33
C TRP A 46 -2.80 -15.76 17.36
N SER A 47 -3.92 -16.40 16.97
CA SER A 47 -4.90 -15.85 16.04
C SER A 47 -5.60 -14.58 16.54
N ALA A 48 -5.82 -14.47 17.87
CA ALA A 48 -6.37 -13.26 18.48
C ALA A 48 -5.41 -12.07 18.35
N LEU A 49 -4.12 -12.30 18.57
CA LEU A 49 -3.08 -11.29 18.43
C LEU A 49 -2.91 -10.86 16.96
N GLY A 50 -2.90 -11.82 16.04
CA GLY A 50 -2.89 -11.54 14.60
C GLY A 50 -4.09 -10.68 14.18
N SER A 51 -5.26 -10.91 14.75
CA SER A 51 -6.47 -10.12 14.46
C SER A 51 -6.35 -8.66 14.92
N VAL A 52 -5.67 -8.38 16.04
CA VAL A 52 -5.38 -7.01 16.48
C VAL A 52 -4.46 -6.30 15.48
N LEU A 53 -3.42 -6.99 15.02
CA LEU A 53 -2.51 -6.46 14.00
C LEU A 53 -3.24 -6.21 12.67
N VAL A 54 -4.16 -7.09 12.26
CA VAL A 54 -5.04 -6.84 11.11
C VAL A 54 -5.88 -5.58 11.33
N GLY A 55 -6.47 -5.41 12.52
CA GLY A 55 -7.19 -4.19 12.88
C GLY A 55 -6.34 -2.92 12.74
N LEU A 56 -5.07 -2.98 13.14
CA LEU A 56 -4.13 -1.87 12.98
C LEU A 56 -3.77 -1.60 11.51
N GLY A 57 -3.61 -2.64 10.69
CA GLY A 57 -3.40 -2.49 9.25
C GLY A 57 -4.60 -1.87 8.53
N LEU A 58 -5.82 -2.24 8.94
CA LEU A 58 -7.05 -1.65 8.44
C LEU A 58 -7.18 -0.19 8.90
N LEU A 59 -6.87 0.10 10.16
CA LEU A 59 -6.84 1.46 10.70
C LEU A 59 -5.83 2.32 9.94
N ALA A 60 -4.63 1.81 9.67
CA ALA A 60 -3.64 2.50 8.86
C ALA A 60 -4.19 2.84 7.47
N GLU A 61 -4.94 1.94 6.85
CA GLU A 61 -5.55 2.19 5.53
C GLU A 61 -6.66 3.25 5.56
N VAL A 62 -7.57 3.15 6.53
CA VAL A 62 -8.67 4.11 6.71
C VAL A 62 -8.13 5.50 6.98
N LEU A 63 -7.08 5.58 7.79
CA LEU A 63 -6.43 6.83 8.17
C LEU A 63 -5.55 7.40 7.06
N ALA A 64 -5.12 6.57 6.12
CA ALA A 64 -4.23 6.98 5.06
C ALA A 64 -4.88 8.08 4.22
N TYR A 65 -4.34 9.28 4.39
CA TYR A 65 -4.85 10.47 3.74
C TYR A 65 -4.62 10.38 2.24
N ARG A 66 -5.70 10.54 1.47
CA ARG A 66 -5.70 10.45 0.01
C ARG A 66 -5.86 11.85 -0.56
N GLU A 67 -4.83 12.34 -1.24
CA GLU A 67 -4.97 13.49 -2.12
C GLU A 67 -4.78 13.09 -3.60
N LYS A 68 -5.63 13.67 -4.45
CA LYS A 68 -5.61 13.69 -5.93
C LYS A 68 -4.60 12.76 -6.62
N GLY A 69 -4.87 11.46 -6.61
CA GLY A 69 -4.23 10.48 -7.49
C GLY A 69 -2.84 9.96 -7.09
N LYS A 70 -2.22 10.43 -5.99
CA LYS A 70 -0.95 9.87 -5.49
C LYS A 70 -1.20 9.06 -4.22
N SER A 71 -1.56 7.79 -4.39
CA SER A 71 -1.68 6.88 -3.24
C SER A 71 -0.30 6.32 -2.87
N SER A 72 0.35 6.90 -1.87
CA SER A 72 1.52 6.31 -1.18
C SER A 72 1.10 5.47 0.03
N VAL A 73 -0.13 4.97 0.02
CA VAL A 73 -0.78 4.27 1.14
C VAL A 73 -0.33 2.81 1.25
N GLY A 74 0.09 2.21 0.14
CA GLY A 74 0.38 0.78 0.07
C GLY A 74 1.48 0.30 1.02
N ALA A 75 2.41 1.16 1.43
CA ALA A 75 3.53 0.77 2.29
C ALA A 75 3.18 0.69 3.79
N ALA A 76 2.18 1.46 4.26
CA ALA A 76 1.87 1.57 5.69
C ALA A 76 1.17 0.32 6.23
N ASN A 77 0.41 -0.39 5.39
CA ASN A 77 -0.42 -1.52 5.81
C ASN A 77 0.36 -2.85 5.72
N ILE A 78 1.42 -2.90 4.91
CA ILE A 78 2.27 -4.09 4.75
C ILE A 78 2.89 -4.49 6.09
N ILE A 79 3.35 -3.53 6.90
CA ILE A 79 4.01 -3.81 8.18
C ILE A 79 3.10 -4.60 9.14
N PRO A 80 1.91 -4.08 9.52
CA PRO A 80 1.02 -4.81 10.42
C PRO A 80 0.47 -6.12 9.82
N TYR A 81 0.19 -6.17 8.52
CA TYR A 81 -0.30 -7.42 7.90
C TYR A 81 0.78 -8.50 7.81
N ALA A 82 2.01 -8.17 7.41
CA ALA A 82 3.11 -9.12 7.39
C ALA A 82 3.49 -9.58 8.81
N ALA A 83 3.45 -8.67 9.80
CA ALA A 83 3.64 -9.04 11.20
C ALA A 83 2.53 -9.97 11.71
N ALA A 84 1.26 -9.72 11.35
CA ALA A 84 0.14 -10.59 11.69
C ALA A 84 0.36 -12.02 11.16
N LEU A 85 0.87 -12.13 9.93
CA LEU A 85 1.16 -13.41 9.28
C LEU A 85 2.33 -14.15 9.92
N LEU A 86 3.36 -13.42 10.38
CA LEU A 86 4.47 -14.00 11.13
C LEU A 86 4.02 -14.53 12.50
N CYS A 87 3.15 -13.79 13.20
CA CYS A 87 2.63 -14.21 14.50
C CYS A 87 1.66 -15.38 14.40
N ALA A 88 0.78 -15.39 13.39
CA ALA A 88 -0.23 -16.41 13.17
C ALA A 88 -0.27 -16.77 11.67
N PRO A 89 0.55 -17.74 11.21
CA PRO A 89 0.64 -18.15 9.82
C PRO A 89 -0.56 -19.00 9.38
N ASP A 90 -1.75 -18.38 9.41
CA ASP A 90 -3.06 -19.00 9.24
C ASP A 90 -3.91 -18.33 8.17
N TRP A 91 -4.68 -19.13 7.44
CA TRP A 91 -5.68 -18.65 6.48
C TRP A 91 -6.72 -17.69 7.08
N ARG A 92 -6.99 -17.80 8.39
CA ARG A 92 -7.94 -16.92 9.11
C ARG A 92 -7.50 -15.45 9.08
N ILE A 93 -6.19 -15.20 9.15
CA ILE A 93 -5.62 -13.86 9.03
C ILE A 93 -5.83 -13.31 7.61
N ILE A 94 -5.66 -14.16 6.59
CA ILE A 94 -5.91 -13.77 5.20
C ILE A 94 -7.40 -13.42 5.01
N ALA A 95 -8.29 -14.25 5.54
CA ALA A 95 -9.74 -14.03 5.46
C ALA A 95 -10.17 -12.75 6.21
N SER A 96 -9.60 -12.47 7.39
CA SER A 96 -9.91 -11.26 8.14
C SER A 96 -9.40 -9.99 7.45
N VAL A 97 -8.21 -10.04 6.85
CA VAL A 97 -7.68 -8.95 6.01
C VAL A 97 -8.57 -8.71 4.80
N ALA A 98 -8.97 -9.77 4.08
CA ALA A 98 -9.85 -9.64 2.91
C ALA A 98 -11.24 -9.09 3.29
N GLY A 99 -11.84 -9.58 4.38
CA GLY A 99 -13.11 -9.08 4.90
C GLY A 99 -13.04 -7.62 5.33
N GLY A 100 -12.00 -7.25 6.08
CA GLY A 100 -11.76 -5.87 6.49
C GLY A 100 -11.55 -4.95 5.28
N GLN A 101 -10.83 -5.40 4.26
CA GLN A 101 -10.66 -4.62 3.03
C GLN A 101 -11.97 -4.33 2.32
N ILE A 102 -12.89 -5.28 2.26
CA ILE A 102 -14.20 -5.05 1.65
C ILE A 102 -14.90 -3.88 2.35
N VAL A 103 -14.87 -3.85 3.69
CA VAL A 103 -15.42 -2.74 4.49
C VAL A 103 -14.72 -1.42 4.14
N VAL A 104 -13.38 -1.40 4.07
CA VAL A 104 -12.61 -0.20 3.71
C VAL A 104 -12.94 0.30 2.29
N GLN A 105 -13.07 -0.59 1.31
CA GLN A 105 -13.41 -0.20 -0.06
C GLN A 105 -14.83 0.38 -0.15
N VAL A 106 -15.78 -0.20 0.60
CA VAL A 106 -17.17 0.31 0.71
C VAL A 106 -17.20 1.66 1.42
N TRP A 107 -16.47 1.80 2.54
CA TRP A 107 -16.35 3.05 3.30
C TRP A 107 -15.85 4.21 2.43
N HIS A 108 -14.83 3.95 1.60
CA HIS A 108 -14.28 4.94 0.68
C HIS A 108 -15.05 5.06 -0.65
N ARG A 109 -16.21 4.41 -0.81
CA ARG A 109 -17.06 4.46 -2.01
C ARG A 109 -16.29 4.22 -3.32
N ARG A 110 -15.37 3.25 -3.30
CA ARG A 110 -14.53 2.94 -4.46
C ARG A 110 -15.36 2.33 -5.59
N SER A 111 -14.96 2.59 -6.85
CA SER A 111 -15.62 1.95 -7.99
C SER A 111 -15.50 0.43 -7.89
N THR A 112 -16.56 -0.30 -8.25
CA THR A 112 -16.67 -1.75 -8.02
C THR A 112 -15.50 -2.52 -8.62
N VAL A 113 -15.08 -2.17 -9.84
CA VAL A 113 -13.95 -2.83 -10.52
C VAL A 113 -12.63 -2.63 -9.76
N LYS A 114 -12.36 -1.41 -9.28
CA LYS A 114 -11.15 -1.11 -8.49
C LYS A 114 -11.20 -1.78 -7.11
N ALA A 115 -12.37 -1.80 -6.48
CA ALA A 115 -12.58 -2.44 -5.19
C ALA A 115 -12.31 -3.95 -5.26
N ILE A 116 -12.91 -4.65 -6.24
CA ILE A 116 -12.69 -6.08 -6.46
C ILE A 116 -11.21 -6.37 -6.74
N PHE A 117 -10.58 -5.58 -7.61
CA PHE A 117 -9.16 -5.71 -7.91
C PHE A 117 -8.29 -5.56 -6.66
N ASN A 118 -8.50 -4.52 -5.85
CA ASN A 118 -7.70 -4.28 -4.65
C ASN A 118 -7.86 -5.39 -3.61
N VAL A 119 -9.09 -5.87 -3.39
CA VAL A 119 -9.37 -6.98 -2.45
C VAL A 119 -8.71 -8.26 -2.93
N ALA A 120 -8.86 -8.60 -4.22
CA ALA A 120 -8.26 -9.80 -4.81
C ALA A 120 -6.72 -9.72 -4.79
N GLN A 121 -6.16 -8.58 -5.14
CA GLN A 121 -4.72 -8.35 -5.16
C GLN A 121 -4.12 -8.43 -3.74
N LEU A 122 -4.78 -7.85 -2.73
CA LEU A 122 -4.31 -7.97 -1.35
C LEU A 122 -4.41 -9.41 -0.86
N SER A 123 -5.52 -10.11 -1.17
CA SER A 123 -5.68 -11.53 -0.81
C SER A 123 -4.59 -12.38 -1.44
N LEU A 124 -4.28 -12.17 -2.73
CA LEU A 124 -3.18 -12.82 -3.43
C LEU A 124 -1.82 -12.51 -2.78
N ALA A 125 -1.59 -11.25 -2.41
CA ALA A 125 -0.34 -10.83 -1.76
C ALA A 125 -0.16 -11.51 -0.39
N MET A 126 -1.21 -11.53 0.43
CA MET A 126 -1.21 -12.18 1.75
C MET A 126 -1.01 -13.69 1.65
N SER A 127 -1.72 -14.35 0.73
CA SER A 127 -1.54 -15.77 0.46
C SER A 127 -0.14 -16.10 -0.05
N GLY A 128 0.38 -15.33 -1.00
CA GLY A 128 1.75 -15.49 -1.49
C GLY A 128 2.79 -15.27 -0.39
N GLY A 129 2.58 -14.28 0.48
CA GLY A 129 3.45 -14.02 1.63
C GLY A 129 3.49 -15.18 2.62
N LEU A 130 2.34 -15.84 2.86
CA LEU A 130 2.26 -17.00 3.75
C LEU A 130 3.03 -18.18 3.17
N LEU A 131 2.80 -18.47 1.88
CA LEU A 131 3.48 -19.56 1.18
C LEU A 131 5.00 -19.33 1.11
N ALA A 132 5.43 -18.08 0.89
CA ALA A 132 6.85 -17.72 0.88
C ALA A 132 7.50 -17.91 2.27
N GLN A 133 6.82 -17.48 3.34
CA GLN A 133 7.29 -17.71 4.71
C GLN A 133 7.45 -19.21 5.01
N ARG A 134 6.45 -20.02 4.64
CA ARG A 134 6.49 -21.48 4.81
C ARG A 134 7.61 -22.14 4.01
N ALA A 135 7.81 -21.72 2.77
CA ALA A 135 8.87 -22.26 1.92
C ALA A 135 10.29 -21.93 2.44
N LEU A 136 10.43 -20.85 3.20
CA LEU A 136 11.71 -20.40 3.75
C LEU A 136 11.95 -20.85 5.20
N THR A 137 10.97 -21.48 5.85
CA THR A 137 11.03 -21.84 7.26
C THR A 137 10.13 -23.02 7.58
N ASP A 138 10.73 -24.13 8.00
CA ASP A 138 10.01 -25.34 8.44
C ASP A 138 9.62 -25.32 9.93
N SER A 139 10.18 -24.39 10.71
CA SER A 139 10.17 -24.46 12.18
C SER A 139 9.10 -23.58 12.82
N SER A 140 8.34 -24.15 13.77
CA SER A 140 7.57 -23.39 14.75
C SER A 140 8.53 -22.68 15.71
N PHE A 141 8.78 -21.39 15.51
CA PHE A 141 9.68 -20.63 16.37
C PHE A 141 8.98 -20.17 17.66
N SER A 142 9.55 -20.52 18.81
CA SER A 142 9.12 -19.95 20.09
C SER A 142 9.77 -18.57 20.28
N LEU A 143 9.03 -17.53 19.93
CA LEU A 143 9.45 -16.12 20.07
C LEU A 143 9.25 -15.56 21.48
N LYS A 144 8.55 -16.30 22.34
CA LYS A 144 8.18 -15.84 23.67
C LYS A 144 9.37 -15.99 24.63
N GLY A 145 9.84 -14.87 25.17
CA GLY A 145 10.98 -14.81 26.09
C GLY A 145 12.35 -14.77 25.42
N SER A 146 12.42 -14.71 24.08
CA SER A 146 13.69 -14.60 23.35
C SER A 146 14.18 -13.15 23.28
N SER A 147 15.50 -12.98 23.19
CA SER A 147 16.10 -11.67 22.92
C SER A 147 15.74 -11.20 21.51
N PHE A 148 15.74 -9.88 21.29
CA PHE A 148 15.47 -9.33 19.96
C PHE A 148 16.51 -9.77 18.91
N VAL A 149 17.76 -10.01 19.31
CA VAL A 149 18.82 -10.48 18.39
C VAL A 149 18.53 -11.89 17.89
N ASP A 150 18.06 -12.78 18.78
CA ASP A 150 17.68 -14.15 18.41
C ASP A 150 16.40 -14.16 17.56
N ALA A 151 15.48 -13.25 17.87
CA ALA A 151 14.28 -13.04 17.07
C ALA A 151 14.64 -12.57 15.65
N ILE A 152 15.57 -11.62 15.47
CA ILE A 152 16.03 -11.22 14.13
C ILE A 152 16.61 -12.41 13.37
N ARG A 153 17.50 -13.20 13.99
CA ARG A 153 18.15 -14.33 13.31
C ARG A 153 17.15 -15.36 12.79
N SER A 154 16.04 -15.57 13.50
CA SER A 154 14.99 -16.51 13.12
C SER A 154 13.95 -15.90 12.18
N LEU A 155 13.56 -14.65 12.38
CA LEU A 155 12.47 -14.00 11.65
C LEU A 155 12.90 -13.29 10.37
N ILE A 156 14.17 -12.89 10.22
CA ILE A 156 14.58 -12.04 9.10
C ILE A 156 14.31 -12.72 7.76
N LEU A 157 14.54 -14.03 7.66
CA LEU A 157 14.35 -14.80 6.43
C LEU A 157 12.84 -14.93 6.09
N PRO A 158 11.97 -15.45 6.97
CA PRO A 158 10.53 -15.51 6.68
C PRO A 158 9.90 -14.13 6.51
N ALA A 159 10.31 -13.12 7.28
CA ALA A 159 9.85 -11.74 7.13
C ALA A 159 10.24 -11.17 5.76
N SER A 160 11.48 -11.39 5.32
CA SER A 160 11.94 -10.96 3.99
C SER A 160 11.14 -11.62 2.87
N GLY A 161 10.91 -12.93 2.95
CA GLY A 161 10.11 -13.65 1.96
C GLY A 161 8.68 -13.11 1.86
N SER A 162 8.04 -12.88 3.01
CA SER A 162 6.68 -12.34 3.07
C SER A 162 6.60 -10.92 2.49
N VAL A 163 7.46 -10.00 2.95
CA VAL A 163 7.48 -8.60 2.49
C VAL A 163 7.82 -8.48 1.01
N LEU A 164 8.83 -9.22 0.55
CA LEU A 164 9.24 -9.24 -0.86
C LEU A 164 8.11 -9.75 -1.75
N THR A 165 7.48 -10.86 -1.38
CA THR A 165 6.40 -11.46 -2.17
C THR A 165 5.19 -10.53 -2.24
N GLN A 166 4.79 -9.93 -1.12
CA GLN A 166 3.70 -8.96 -1.08
C GLN A 166 4.00 -7.73 -1.95
N THR A 167 5.22 -7.19 -1.85
CA THR A 167 5.64 -6.01 -2.63
C THR A 167 5.72 -6.33 -4.13
N LEU A 168 6.21 -7.51 -4.50
CA LEU A 168 6.29 -7.97 -5.89
C LEU A 168 4.90 -8.16 -6.49
N ILE A 169 4.01 -8.87 -5.79
CA ILE A 169 2.62 -9.08 -6.24
C ILE A 169 1.93 -7.73 -6.42
N ASN A 170 2.06 -6.83 -5.44
CA ASN A 170 1.50 -5.48 -5.53
C ASN A 170 2.03 -4.73 -6.76
N THR A 171 3.36 -4.70 -6.93
CA THR A 171 4.01 -3.98 -8.02
C THR A 171 3.61 -4.54 -9.39
N VAL A 172 3.62 -5.87 -9.55
CA VAL A 172 3.30 -6.53 -10.81
C VAL A 172 1.83 -6.34 -11.16
N CYS A 173 0.91 -6.61 -10.24
CA CYS A 173 -0.54 -6.45 -10.50
C CYS A 173 -0.88 -5.00 -10.84
N MET A 174 -0.34 -4.02 -10.11
CA MET A 174 -0.55 -2.61 -10.40
C MET A 174 0.04 -2.22 -11.76
N ALA A 175 1.25 -2.68 -12.09
CA ALA A 175 1.87 -2.41 -13.38
C ALA A 175 1.06 -3.03 -14.53
N VAL A 176 0.54 -4.25 -14.39
CA VAL A 176 -0.31 -4.89 -15.41
C VAL A 176 -1.58 -4.08 -15.63
N VAL A 177 -2.34 -3.77 -14.58
CA VAL A 177 -3.61 -3.01 -14.73
C VAL A 177 -3.37 -1.65 -15.35
N ILE A 178 -2.36 -0.90 -14.90
CA ILE A 178 -2.08 0.43 -15.44
C ILE A 178 -1.59 0.34 -16.89
N SER A 179 -0.78 -0.68 -17.24
CA SER A 179 -0.33 -0.85 -18.62
C SER A 179 -1.50 -1.13 -19.58
N VAL A 180 -2.48 -1.92 -19.15
CA VAL A 180 -3.67 -2.26 -19.95
C VAL A 180 -4.63 -1.08 -20.08
N VAL A 181 -4.84 -0.32 -19.01
CA VAL A 181 -5.81 0.80 -19.01
C VAL A 181 -5.24 2.07 -19.66
N SER A 182 -3.97 2.38 -19.40
CA SER A 182 -3.36 3.65 -19.80
C SER A 182 -2.39 3.52 -20.97
N GLY A 183 -2.12 2.29 -21.45
CA GLY A 183 -1.14 2.03 -22.51
C GLY A 183 0.32 2.28 -22.09
N ALA A 184 0.59 2.40 -20.79
CA ALA A 184 1.92 2.67 -20.27
C ALA A 184 2.84 1.44 -20.39
N GLU A 185 4.14 1.66 -20.58
CA GLU A 185 5.10 0.55 -20.72
C GLU A 185 5.29 -0.20 -19.39
N PHE A 186 4.89 -1.47 -19.35
CA PHE A 186 4.98 -2.34 -18.17
C PHE A 186 6.38 -2.39 -17.56
N LYS A 187 7.42 -2.57 -18.38
CA LYS A 187 8.83 -2.66 -17.92
C LYS A 187 9.29 -1.39 -17.22
N HIS A 188 8.88 -0.23 -17.75
CA HIS A 188 9.18 1.06 -17.14
C HIS A 188 8.53 1.18 -15.75
N MET A 189 7.27 0.78 -15.62
CA MET A 189 6.54 0.85 -14.34
C MET A 189 7.13 -0.06 -13.27
N VAL A 190 7.48 -1.30 -13.62
CA VAL A 190 8.08 -2.25 -12.68
C VAL A 190 9.47 -1.78 -12.25
N ARG A 191 10.33 -1.38 -13.19
CA ARG A 191 11.69 -0.89 -12.88
C ARG A 191 11.66 0.34 -12.00
N GLN A 192 10.79 1.30 -12.29
CA GLN A 192 10.65 2.51 -11.51
C GLN A 192 10.18 2.22 -10.07
N SER A 193 9.25 1.27 -9.92
CA SER A 193 8.72 0.87 -8.61
C SER A 193 9.77 0.13 -7.78
N LEU A 194 10.46 -0.86 -8.37
CA LEU A 194 11.51 -1.62 -7.70
C LEU A 194 12.69 -0.74 -7.27
N ARG A 195 13.10 0.21 -8.12
CA ARG A 195 14.19 1.15 -7.78
C ARG A 195 13.86 2.00 -6.55
N ARG A 196 12.60 2.36 -6.36
CA ARG A 196 12.13 3.09 -5.18
C ARG A 196 11.91 2.18 -3.97
N ALA A 197 11.60 0.91 -4.21
CA ALA A 197 11.26 -0.04 -3.16
C ALA A 197 12.47 -0.51 -2.34
N GLY A 198 13.69 -0.54 -2.90
CA GLY A 198 14.86 -1.17 -2.25
C GLY A 198 15.09 -0.78 -0.79
N LEU A 199 15.27 0.52 -0.51
CA LEU A 199 15.46 1.00 0.87
C LEU A 199 14.21 0.77 1.74
N SER A 200 13.02 0.94 1.16
CA SER A 200 11.77 0.74 1.90
C SER A 200 11.53 -0.72 2.30
N ILE A 201 11.94 -1.68 1.47
CA ILE A 201 11.83 -3.13 1.75
C ILE A 201 12.71 -3.48 2.94
N ALA A 202 13.98 -3.03 2.95
CA ALA A 202 14.89 -3.31 4.06
C ALA A 202 14.33 -2.78 5.40
N LEU A 203 13.81 -1.55 5.41
CA LEU A 203 13.16 -0.98 6.58
C LEU A 203 11.91 -1.78 6.97
N GLN A 204 11.04 -2.12 6.01
CA GLN A 204 9.83 -2.91 6.27
C GLN A 204 10.16 -4.25 6.93
N VAL A 205 11.16 -4.98 6.44
CA VAL A 205 11.56 -6.26 7.03
C VAL A 205 11.97 -6.11 8.49
N VAL A 206 12.74 -5.06 8.82
CA VAL A 206 13.14 -4.78 10.21
C VAL A 206 11.91 -4.43 11.06
N PHE A 207 11.04 -3.53 10.60
CA PHE A 207 9.84 -3.14 11.34
C PHE A 207 8.84 -4.28 11.52
N VAL A 208 8.68 -5.13 10.51
CA VAL A 208 7.83 -6.33 10.56
C VAL A 208 8.38 -7.31 11.59
N THR A 209 9.69 -7.56 11.58
CA THR A 209 10.37 -8.44 12.55
C THR A 209 10.24 -7.89 13.97
N TYR A 210 10.48 -6.59 14.13
CA TYR A 210 10.35 -5.90 15.41
C TYR A 210 8.92 -5.96 15.95
N LEU A 211 7.93 -5.66 15.12
CA LEU A 211 6.54 -5.67 15.53
C LEU A 211 6.05 -7.08 15.88
N ALA A 212 6.46 -8.10 15.12
CA ALA A 212 6.14 -9.49 15.43
C ALA A 212 6.75 -9.92 16.78
N TRP A 213 8.03 -9.64 17.00
CA TRP A 213 8.70 -9.93 18.28
C TRP A 213 8.06 -9.19 19.46
N LEU A 214 7.79 -7.89 19.29
CA LEU A 214 7.19 -7.06 20.34
C LEU A 214 5.79 -7.55 20.70
N SER A 215 4.99 -7.91 19.69
CA SER A 215 3.63 -8.40 19.92
C SER A 215 3.63 -9.77 20.60
N VAL A 216 4.54 -10.68 20.24
CA VAL A 216 4.64 -11.99 20.92
C VAL A 216 5.04 -11.84 22.39
N ASN A 217 5.93 -10.90 22.72
CA ASN A 217 6.46 -10.73 24.07
C ASN A 217 5.58 -9.86 24.99
N LEU A 218 4.97 -8.80 24.47
CA LEU A 218 4.10 -7.88 25.24
C LEU A 218 2.60 -8.11 25.00
N GLY A 219 2.22 -9.08 24.18
CA GLY A 219 0.83 -9.36 23.83
C GLY A 219 0.17 -8.20 23.08
N TRP A 220 -1.07 -7.87 23.46
CA TRP A 220 -1.86 -6.81 22.83
C TRP A 220 -1.23 -5.41 22.99
N ALA A 221 -0.51 -5.15 24.08
CA ALA A 221 0.20 -3.89 24.29
C ALA A 221 1.34 -3.72 23.27
N GLY A 222 2.03 -4.82 22.92
CA GLY A 222 3.07 -4.82 21.89
C GLY A 222 2.51 -4.56 20.50
N ALA A 223 1.36 -5.16 20.17
CA ALA A 223 0.67 -4.90 18.91
C ALA A 223 0.22 -3.43 18.80
N LEU A 224 -0.42 -2.90 19.85
CA LEU A 224 -0.87 -1.50 19.89
C LEU A 224 0.28 -0.48 19.86
N GLY A 225 1.50 -0.88 20.20
CA GLY A 225 2.69 -0.03 20.09
C GLY A 225 2.87 0.60 18.69
N MET A 226 2.41 -0.06 17.62
CA MET A 226 2.48 0.47 16.26
C MET A 226 1.42 1.53 15.94
N ALA A 227 0.36 1.65 16.76
CA ALA A 227 -0.68 2.65 16.52
C ALA A 227 -0.12 4.08 16.56
N LEU A 228 0.80 4.37 17.48
CA LEU A 228 1.44 5.68 17.60
C LEU A 228 2.28 6.04 16.36
N PRO A 229 3.24 5.22 15.89
CA PRO A 229 3.95 5.46 14.64
C PRO A 229 3.03 5.63 13.43
N ILE A 230 1.94 4.85 13.33
CA ILE A 230 0.98 4.98 12.22
C ILE A 230 0.31 6.36 12.26
N LEU A 231 -0.15 6.81 13.43
CA LEU A 231 -0.74 8.13 13.61
C LEU A 231 0.27 9.25 13.34
N ALA A 232 1.51 9.09 13.81
CA ALA A 232 2.59 10.04 13.55
C ALA A 232 2.90 10.14 12.05
N LEU A 233 3.06 9.02 11.35
CA LEU A 233 3.32 8.99 9.91
C LEU A 233 2.18 9.64 9.11
N ARG A 234 0.94 9.37 9.51
CA ARG A 234 -0.25 10.03 8.94
C ARG A 234 -0.18 11.54 9.13
N GLN A 235 0.10 12.01 10.35
CA GLN A 235 0.17 13.43 10.65
C GLN A 235 1.30 14.11 9.89
N LEU A 236 2.48 13.49 9.82
CA LEU A 236 3.61 13.98 9.03
C LEU A 236 3.23 14.12 7.56
N THR A 237 2.64 13.07 6.98
CA THR A 237 2.20 13.07 5.57
C THR A 237 1.18 14.18 5.31
N LYS A 238 0.20 14.32 6.21
CA LYS A 238 -0.81 15.38 6.12
C LYS A 238 -0.16 16.76 6.17
N THR A 239 0.69 17.00 7.17
CA THR A 239 1.37 18.29 7.34
C THR A 239 2.27 18.63 6.15
N THR A 240 3.00 17.66 5.59
CA THR A 240 3.79 17.88 4.37
C THR A 240 2.92 18.30 3.18
N ILE A 241 1.76 17.65 3.00
CA ILE A 241 0.80 18.00 1.94
C ILE A 241 0.22 19.39 2.17
N ASP A 242 -0.26 19.68 3.38
CA ASP A 242 -0.86 20.97 3.73
C ASP A 242 0.16 22.11 3.50
N LEU A 243 1.42 21.91 3.90
CA LEU A 243 2.50 22.86 3.62
C LEU A 243 2.72 23.06 2.12
N THR A 244 2.75 21.99 1.33
CA THR A 244 2.92 22.06 -0.13
C THR A 244 1.79 22.89 -0.77
N ASN A 245 0.54 22.62 -0.39
CA ASN A 245 -0.61 23.35 -0.90
C ASN A 245 -0.56 24.85 -0.52
N VAL A 246 -0.20 25.18 0.72
CA VAL A 246 -0.06 26.57 1.15
C VAL A 246 1.08 27.27 0.39
N THR A 247 2.20 26.59 0.14
CA THR A 247 3.28 27.18 -0.65
C THR A 247 2.88 27.45 -2.10
N GLU A 248 2.10 26.56 -2.72
CA GLU A 248 1.57 26.78 -4.07
C GLU A 248 0.60 27.97 -4.11
N GLU A 249 -0.31 28.07 -3.14
CA GLU A 249 -1.26 29.18 -3.04
C GLU A 249 -0.57 30.54 -2.81
N LEU A 250 0.44 30.58 -1.94
CA LEU A 250 1.24 31.79 -1.73
C LEU A 250 1.98 32.21 -3.01
N LEU A 251 2.54 31.26 -3.76
CA LEU A 251 3.21 31.54 -5.02
C LEU A 251 2.22 32.11 -6.05
N ASP A 252 1.03 31.52 -6.18
CA ASP A 252 -0.02 32.00 -7.06
C ASP A 252 -0.48 33.42 -6.68
N LEU A 253 -0.61 33.72 -5.39
CA LEU A 253 -0.96 35.05 -4.89
C LEU A 253 0.14 36.09 -5.16
N MET A 254 1.41 35.72 -4.98
CA MET A 254 2.55 36.59 -5.29
C MET A 254 2.59 36.92 -6.79
N VAL A 255 2.39 35.92 -7.64
CA VAL A 255 2.30 36.10 -9.10
C VAL A 255 1.13 37.03 -9.44
N ALA A 256 -0.06 36.79 -8.89
CA ALA A 256 -1.23 37.62 -9.15
C ALA A 256 -1.03 39.07 -8.69
N ALA A 257 -0.36 39.29 -7.55
CA ALA A 257 -0.06 40.63 -7.06
C ALA A 257 0.94 41.39 -7.95
N ILE A 258 1.93 40.69 -8.52
CA ILE A 258 2.88 41.27 -9.48
C ILE A 258 2.15 41.60 -10.79
N GLU A 259 1.34 40.69 -11.31
CA GLU A 259 0.56 40.90 -12.54
C GLU A 259 -0.52 41.98 -12.38
N ALA A 260 -1.04 42.23 -11.17
CA ALA A 260 -1.95 43.34 -10.91
C ALA A 260 -1.31 44.72 -11.14
N ARG A 261 0.02 44.82 -11.05
CA ARG A 261 0.76 46.06 -11.34
C ARG A 261 0.85 46.35 -12.85
N ASP A 262 0.80 45.31 -13.68
CA ASP A 262 0.75 45.41 -15.13
C ASP A 262 -0.36 44.52 -15.71
N PRO A 263 -1.59 45.06 -15.84
CA PRO A 263 -2.76 44.30 -16.28
C PRO A 263 -2.58 43.62 -17.65
N TYR A 264 -1.67 44.11 -18.50
CA TYR A 264 -1.35 43.50 -19.80
C TYR A 264 -0.68 42.12 -19.65
N THR A 265 -0.18 41.77 -18.46
CA THR A 265 0.51 40.51 -18.17
C THR A 265 -0.36 39.47 -17.47
N SER A 266 -1.65 39.74 -17.24
CA SER A 266 -2.53 38.83 -16.51
C SER A 266 -2.57 37.41 -17.12
N GLY A 267 -2.28 36.41 -16.28
CA GLY A 267 -2.23 34.99 -16.64
C GLY A 267 -1.01 34.60 -17.49
N HIS A 268 -0.05 35.51 -17.71
CA HIS A 268 1.16 35.21 -18.47
C HIS A 268 1.98 34.12 -17.78
N SER A 269 2.20 34.25 -16.47
CA SER A 269 3.00 33.30 -15.69
C SER A 269 2.42 31.88 -15.72
N LYS A 270 1.08 31.77 -15.67
CA LYS A 270 0.37 30.49 -15.77
C LYS A 270 0.51 29.85 -17.16
N ARG A 271 0.37 30.64 -18.23
CA ARG A 271 0.57 30.16 -19.61
C ARG A 271 2.02 29.71 -19.84
N VAL A 272 2.99 30.45 -19.30
CA VAL A 272 4.41 30.08 -19.38
C VAL A 272 4.68 28.80 -18.60
N ALA A 273 4.13 28.65 -17.39
CA ALA A 273 4.24 27.42 -16.62
C ALA A 273 3.64 26.21 -17.36
N GLU A 274 2.44 26.34 -17.94
CA GLU A 274 1.78 25.28 -18.71
C GLU A 274 2.60 24.88 -19.96
N THR A 275 3.12 25.88 -20.69
CA THR A 275 3.94 25.65 -21.90
C THR A 275 5.25 24.97 -21.53
N SER A 276 5.93 25.46 -20.48
CA SER A 276 7.20 24.90 -19.99
C SER A 276 7.02 23.48 -19.50
N THR A 277 5.93 23.19 -18.79
CA THR A 277 5.58 21.83 -18.34
C THR A 277 5.33 20.89 -19.51
N THR A 278 4.70 21.39 -20.58
CA THR A 278 4.45 20.61 -21.79
C THR A 278 5.75 20.27 -22.51
N ILE A 279 6.65 21.25 -22.66
CA ILE A 279 7.98 21.06 -23.25
C ILE A 279 8.81 20.08 -22.40
N ALA A 280 8.83 20.25 -21.07
CA ALA A 280 9.55 19.37 -20.15
C ALA A 280 9.07 17.91 -20.27
N ARG A 281 7.75 17.68 -20.29
CA ARG A 281 7.19 16.34 -20.50
C ARG A 281 7.56 15.75 -21.86
N ALA A 282 7.55 16.56 -22.91
CA ALA A 282 7.98 16.11 -24.25
C ALA A 282 9.46 15.71 -24.29
N MET A 283 10.30 16.37 -23.47
CA MET A 283 11.72 16.04 -23.29
C MET A 283 11.97 14.89 -22.29
N GLY A 284 10.92 14.30 -21.70
CA GLY A 284 11.03 13.21 -20.73
C GLY A 284 11.41 13.64 -19.30
N LEU A 285 11.40 14.94 -19.03
CA LEU A 285 11.55 15.51 -17.69
C LEU A 285 10.19 15.46 -16.97
N LYS A 286 10.21 15.08 -15.68
CA LYS A 286 9.01 14.98 -14.84
C LYS A 286 8.98 16.10 -13.83
#